data_AF-A0A8S2NZT1-F1
#
_entry.id   AF-A0A8S2NZT1-F1
#
_cell.length_a   1.000
_cell.length_b   1.000
_cell.length_c   1.000
_cell.angle_alpha   90.00
_cell.angle_beta   90.00
_cell.angle_gamma   90.00
#
_symmetry.space_group_name_H-M   'P 1'
#
loop_
_entity.id
_entity.type
_entity.pdbx_description
1 polymer ?
#
loop_
_entity_poly.entity_id
_entity_poly.type
_entity_poly.pdbx_seq_one_letter_code
_entity_poly.pdbx_strand_id
1 'polypeptide(L)'
;MTDSSSNSNDDANITIEIDTLLNDVRQCVEKCRQYHKISGISKLERKFRAEDRFLQRLRADTSDVNVNHLKSSNLTHLRAVIEQIEEIGPEKINGVLVPFKDNRHQLLICELVYNEGRTWMKVIARNAQALHLIWKGNGHYGQRSILISMRQYLETARHNEIHYQTPDVVFYFVQGVTEPLANLLKKNGIIVKGSIVEVNEQVEKRLQIVDDFSSSDTDEESESEIEDDNDDDYINNNAELISSHEPSKINLDVSTLICLVSELTHGGHVYRYPSKWLEVPAELERAERLAPKLEKYMEGKELFICQTAYEEFNSIVNVVGGPNEKKRAEE
;
A
#
# COMPACT_ATOMS: atom_id res chain seq x y z
N MET A 1 -23.89 -24.00 -31.32
CA MET A 1 -22.49 -24.33 -31.67
C MET A 1 -21.83 -23.08 -32.21
N THR A 2 -21.62 -22.08 -31.36
CA THR A 2 -20.92 -20.82 -31.68
C THR A 2 -20.64 -20.15 -30.33
N ASP A 3 -19.55 -20.55 -29.67
CA ASP A 3 -18.95 -19.81 -28.53
C ASP A 3 -17.52 -20.32 -28.21
N SER A 4 -16.90 -21.09 -29.11
CA SER A 4 -15.55 -21.65 -28.91
C SER A 4 -14.43 -20.76 -29.47
N SER A 5 -14.79 -19.69 -30.16
CA SER A 5 -13.85 -18.90 -30.98
C SER A 5 -13.37 -17.62 -30.30
N SER A 6 -14.04 -17.16 -29.24
CA SER A 6 -13.63 -15.98 -28.44
C SER A 6 -12.56 -16.33 -27.41
N ASN A 7 -12.72 -17.40 -26.63
CA ASN A 7 -11.77 -17.78 -25.57
C ASN A 7 -10.35 -18.11 -26.09
N SER A 8 -10.23 -18.68 -27.29
CA SER A 8 -8.91 -19.07 -27.83
C SER A 8 -8.02 -17.89 -28.23
N ASN A 9 -8.61 -16.74 -28.56
CA ASN A 9 -7.84 -15.53 -28.87
C ASN A 9 -7.37 -14.79 -27.61
N ASP A 10 -8.17 -14.79 -26.55
CA ASP A 10 -7.81 -14.14 -25.28
C ASP A 10 -6.72 -14.93 -24.55
N ASP A 11 -6.80 -16.26 -24.51
CA ASP A 11 -5.76 -17.13 -23.96
C ASP A 11 -4.42 -16.99 -24.71
N ALA A 12 -4.48 -16.84 -26.03
CA ALA A 12 -3.29 -16.62 -26.86
C ALA A 12 -2.65 -15.26 -26.57
N ASN A 13 -3.45 -14.22 -26.34
CA ASN A 13 -2.96 -12.88 -26.05
C ASN A 13 -2.32 -12.79 -24.65
N ILE A 14 -2.95 -13.42 -23.65
CA ILE A 14 -2.42 -13.54 -22.28
C ILE A 14 -1.08 -14.29 -22.29
N THR A 15 -0.99 -15.38 -23.07
CA THR A 15 0.25 -16.16 -23.18
C THR A 15 1.39 -15.32 -23.78
N ILE A 16 1.11 -14.50 -24.80
CA ILE A 16 2.09 -13.59 -25.42
C ILE A 16 2.55 -12.52 -24.41
N GLU A 17 1.64 -11.98 -23.61
CA GLU A 17 1.97 -11.00 -22.57
C GLU A 17 2.86 -11.61 -21.49
N ILE A 18 2.51 -12.81 -20.98
CA ILE A 18 3.35 -13.54 -20.02
C ILE A 18 4.74 -13.83 -20.59
N ASP A 19 4.82 -14.26 -21.86
CA ASP A 19 6.11 -14.53 -22.51
C ASP A 19 6.97 -13.27 -22.66
N THR A 20 6.33 -12.12 -22.89
CA THR A 20 7.00 -10.81 -22.91
C THR A 20 7.57 -10.46 -21.53
N LEU A 21 6.77 -10.60 -20.46
CA LEU A 21 7.22 -10.37 -19.09
C LEU A 21 8.36 -11.33 -18.67
N LEU A 22 8.27 -12.60 -19.07
CA LEU A 22 9.34 -13.59 -18.83
C LEU A 22 10.65 -13.19 -19.53
N ASN A 23 10.57 -12.64 -20.74
CA ASN A 23 11.74 -12.13 -21.44
C ASN A 23 12.36 -10.93 -20.71
N ASP A 24 11.52 -10.01 -20.23
CA ASP A 24 11.96 -8.85 -19.43
C ASP A 24 12.67 -9.28 -18.14
N VAL A 25 12.11 -10.28 -17.43
CA VAL A 25 12.74 -10.84 -16.22
C VAL A 25 14.12 -11.41 -16.54
N ARG A 26 14.27 -12.16 -17.65
CA ARG A 26 15.56 -12.73 -18.05
C ARG A 26 16.60 -11.63 -18.34
N GLN A 27 16.20 -10.56 -19.02
CA GLN A 27 17.09 -9.43 -19.28
C GLN A 27 17.52 -8.75 -17.97
N CYS A 28 16.59 -8.54 -17.04
CA CYS A 28 16.90 -7.94 -15.74
C CYS A 28 17.82 -8.82 -14.88
N VAL A 29 17.65 -10.15 -14.92
CA VAL A 29 18.55 -11.10 -14.24
C VAL A 29 19.96 -11.02 -14.83
N GLU A 30 20.09 -10.86 -16.15
CA GLU A 30 21.41 -10.70 -16.78
C GLU A 30 22.06 -9.37 -16.38
N LYS A 31 21.30 -8.27 -16.30
CA LYS A 31 21.78 -6.99 -15.75
C LYS A 31 22.25 -7.14 -14.30
N CYS A 32 21.51 -7.86 -13.45
CA CYS A 32 21.95 -8.14 -12.07
C CYS A 32 23.33 -8.83 -12.02
N ARG A 33 23.62 -9.74 -12.96
CA ARG A 33 24.92 -10.41 -13.07
C ARG A 33 26.03 -9.44 -13.50
N GLN A 34 25.74 -8.51 -14.40
CA GLN A 34 26.70 -7.47 -14.80
C GLN A 34 27.04 -6.55 -13.61
N TYR A 35 26.07 -6.28 -12.75
CA TYR A 35 26.23 -5.43 -11.57
C TYR A 35 26.60 -6.19 -10.29
N HIS A 36 27.20 -7.38 -10.40
CA HIS A 36 27.51 -8.28 -9.28
C HIS A 36 28.37 -7.65 -8.15
N LYS A 37 29.03 -6.52 -8.42
CA LYS A 37 29.85 -5.78 -7.44
C LYS A 37 29.01 -4.91 -6.49
N ILE A 38 27.78 -4.57 -6.87
CA ILE A 38 26.90 -3.74 -6.04
C ILE A 38 26.39 -4.57 -4.86
N SER A 39 26.52 -4.02 -3.65
CA SER A 39 26.01 -4.68 -2.45
C SER A 39 24.50 -4.89 -2.54
N GLY A 40 24.03 -6.11 -2.25
CA GLY A 40 22.61 -6.45 -2.24
C GLY A 40 21.99 -6.78 -3.61
N ILE A 41 22.73 -6.68 -4.72
CA ILE A 41 22.23 -7.03 -6.06
C ILE A 41 21.75 -8.49 -6.17
N SER A 42 22.39 -9.42 -5.46
CA SER A 42 21.96 -10.82 -5.39
C SER A 42 20.61 -11.00 -4.70
N LYS A 43 20.20 -10.08 -3.82
CA LYS A 43 18.85 -10.06 -3.24
C LYS A 43 17.83 -9.65 -4.31
N LEU A 44 18.14 -8.64 -5.10
CA LEU A 44 17.30 -8.19 -6.21
C LEU A 44 17.15 -9.30 -7.26
N GLU A 45 18.24 -9.97 -7.64
CA GLU A 45 18.21 -11.11 -8.56
C GLU A 45 17.29 -12.23 -8.06
N ARG A 46 17.31 -12.53 -6.75
CA ARG A 46 16.41 -13.54 -6.16
C ARG A 46 14.94 -13.12 -6.25
N LYS A 47 14.61 -11.83 -6.11
CA LYS A 47 13.25 -11.31 -6.31
C LYS A 47 12.81 -11.47 -7.77
N PHE A 48 13.65 -11.13 -8.75
CA PHE A 48 13.36 -11.41 -10.17
C PHE A 48 13.15 -12.90 -10.45
N ARG A 49 13.97 -13.79 -9.87
CA ARG A 49 13.79 -15.24 -10.03
C ARG A 49 12.51 -15.76 -9.37
N ALA A 50 12.02 -15.10 -8.32
CA ALA A 50 10.72 -15.45 -7.75
C ALA A 50 9.59 -15.07 -8.71
N GLU A 51 9.68 -13.89 -9.32
CA GLU A 51 8.75 -13.43 -10.36
C GLU A 51 8.75 -14.35 -11.59
N ASP A 52 9.92 -14.77 -12.06
CA ASP A 52 10.06 -15.76 -13.15
C ASP A 52 9.29 -17.06 -12.84
N ARG A 53 9.42 -17.58 -11.61
CA ARG A 53 8.68 -18.78 -11.19
C ARG A 53 7.17 -18.55 -11.11
N PHE A 54 6.75 -17.36 -10.68
CA PHE A 54 5.34 -17.00 -10.63
C PHE A 54 4.74 -16.93 -12.04
N LEU A 55 5.38 -16.20 -12.95
CA LEU A 55 4.96 -16.07 -14.35
C LEU A 55 4.98 -17.42 -15.08
N GLN A 56 5.97 -18.28 -14.82
CA GLN A 56 6.00 -19.63 -15.40
C GLN A 56 4.84 -20.52 -14.92
N ARG A 57 4.39 -20.35 -13.67
CA ARG A 57 3.21 -21.05 -13.14
C ARG A 57 1.94 -20.55 -13.81
N LEU A 58 1.78 -19.23 -13.93
CA LEU A 58 0.64 -18.63 -14.64
C LEU A 58 0.57 -19.06 -16.10
N ARG A 59 1.73 -19.19 -16.78
CA ARG A 59 1.79 -19.69 -18.16
C ARG A 59 1.32 -21.13 -18.30
N ALA A 60 1.55 -21.96 -17.28
CA ALA A 60 1.21 -23.38 -17.32
C ALA A 60 -0.29 -23.63 -17.04
N ASP A 61 -0.97 -22.69 -16.37
CA ASP A 61 -2.39 -22.77 -16.03
C ASP A 61 -3.05 -21.39 -16.22
N THR A 62 -3.53 -21.14 -17.44
CA THR A 62 -4.17 -19.86 -17.80
C THR A 62 -5.66 -19.80 -17.45
N SER A 63 -6.23 -20.90 -16.92
CA SER A 63 -7.67 -21.13 -16.75
C SER A 63 -8.37 -20.11 -15.84
N ASP A 64 -7.62 -19.45 -14.96
CA ASP A 64 -8.13 -18.55 -13.91
C ASP A 64 -7.32 -17.23 -13.85
N VAL A 65 -6.64 -16.87 -14.95
CA VAL A 65 -5.78 -15.69 -15.00
C VAL A 65 -6.64 -14.45 -15.22
N ASN A 66 -6.94 -13.75 -14.14
CA ASN A 66 -7.44 -12.39 -14.22
C ASN A 66 -6.32 -11.50 -14.81
N VAL A 67 -6.57 -10.85 -15.95
CA VAL A 67 -5.65 -9.89 -16.61
C VAL A 67 -5.18 -8.81 -15.64
N ASN A 68 -5.97 -8.50 -14.60
CA ASN A 68 -5.57 -7.57 -13.55
C ASN A 68 -4.42 -8.09 -12.67
N HIS A 69 -4.27 -9.42 -12.50
CA HIS A 69 -3.11 -10.01 -11.81
C HIS A 69 -1.80 -9.90 -12.63
N LEU A 70 -1.90 -9.79 -13.95
CA LEU A 70 -0.74 -9.49 -14.80
C LEU A 70 -0.31 -8.02 -14.66
N LYS A 71 -1.28 -7.10 -14.56
CA LYS A 71 -1.03 -5.66 -14.37
C LYS A 71 -0.44 -5.32 -13.00
N SER A 72 -0.74 -6.10 -11.97
CA SER A 72 -0.20 -5.95 -10.61
C SER A 72 1.12 -6.70 -10.38
N SER A 73 1.81 -7.16 -11.44
CA SER A 73 3.10 -7.81 -11.31
C SER A 73 4.13 -6.89 -10.63
N ASN A 74 4.83 -7.45 -9.64
CA ASN A 74 5.94 -6.79 -8.95
C ASN A 74 7.08 -6.41 -9.91
N LEU A 75 7.06 -6.91 -11.14
CA LEU A 75 8.06 -6.65 -12.16
C LEU A 75 8.24 -5.15 -12.46
N THR A 76 7.15 -4.36 -12.47
CA THR A 76 7.25 -2.91 -12.72
C THR A 76 8.15 -2.22 -11.70
N HIS A 77 7.98 -2.57 -10.42
CA HIS A 77 8.83 -2.06 -9.35
C HIS A 77 10.29 -2.56 -9.48
N LEU A 78 10.48 -3.87 -9.67
CA LEU A 78 11.81 -4.46 -9.75
C LEU A 78 12.60 -3.93 -10.96
N ARG A 79 11.95 -3.78 -12.11
CA ARG A 79 12.54 -3.22 -13.34
C ARG A 79 12.96 -1.77 -13.12
N ALA A 80 12.11 -0.97 -12.49
CA ALA A 80 12.44 0.42 -12.16
C ALA A 80 13.70 0.55 -11.27
N VAL A 81 13.95 -0.40 -10.35
CA VAL A 81 15.21 -0.41 -9.57
C VAL A 81 16.43 -0.59 -10.49
N ILE A 82 16.36 -1.47 -11.49
CA ILE A 82 17.44 -1.67 -12.47
C ILE A 82 17.61 -0.44 -13.37
N GLU A 83 16.52 0.14 -13.87
CA GLU A 83 16.54 1.35 -14.68
C GLU A 83 17.21 2.51 -13.93
N GLN A 84 16.93 2.67 -12.63
CA GLN A 84 17.57 3.69 -11.80
C GLN A 84 19.06 3.41 -11.53
N ILE A 85 19.47 2.14 -11.44
CA ILE A 85 20.90 1.79 -11.37
C ILE A 85 21.62 2.23 -12.66
N GLU A 86 21.00 2.01 -13.82
CA GLU A 86 21.54 2.42 -15.12
C GLU A 86 21.59 3.94 -15.30
N GLU A 87 20.52 4.64 -14.90
CA GLU A 87 20.42 6.11 -14.99
C GLU A 87 21.47 6.81 -14.11
N ILE A 88 21.65 6.33 -12.88
CA ILE A 88 22.59 6.93 -11.92
C ILE A 88 24.04 6.61 -12.30
N GLY A 89 24.27 5.41 -12.84
CA GLY A 89 25.59 4.82 -13.06
C GLY A 89 25.88 3.74 -12.02
N PRO A 90 26.06 2.46 -12.42
CA PRO A 90 26.30 1.34 -11.51
C PRO A 90 27.48 1.56 -10.54
N GLU A 91 28.49 2.31 -10.96
CA GLU A 91 29.67 2.65 -10.18
C GLU A 91 29.41 3.60 -9.01
N LYS A 92 28.29 4.33 -9.02
CA LYS A 92 27.91 5.27 -7.96
C LYS A 92 26.96 4.66 -6.94
N ILE A 93 26.43 3.46 -7.22
CA ILE A 93 25.51 2.76 -6.33
C ILE A 93 26.31 2.09 -5.22
N ASN A 94 26.01 2.46 -3.98
CA ASN A 94 26.61 1.86 -2.78
C ASN A 94 25.90 0.55 -2.41
N GLY A 95 24.59 0.47 -2.60
CA GLY A 95 23.84 -0.74 -2.33
C GLY A 95 22.41 -0.72 -2.82
N VAL A 96 21.84 -1.92 -2.90
CA VAL A 96 20.48 -2.22 -3.34
C VAL A 96 19.78 -3.01 -2.24
N LEU A 97 18.52 -2.70 -1.94
CA LEU A 97 17.74 -3.34 -0.86
C LEU A 97 18.51 -3.34 0.47
N VAL A 98 18.97 -2.15 0.86
CA VAL A 98 19.83 -1.91 2.01
C VAL A 98 18.96 -1.76 3.27
N PRO A 99 19.18 -2.61 4.29
CA PRO A 99 18.45 -2.48 5.54
C PRO A 99 19.02 -1.35 6.40
N PHE A 100 18.15 -0.50 6.91
CA PHE A 100 18.41 0.51 7.93
C PHE A 100 17.50 0.28 9.12
N LYS A 101 17.90 0.78 10.29
CA LYS A 101 17.07 0.75 11.49
C LYS A 101 16.86 2.16 11.99
N ASP A 102 15.63 2.47 12.40
CA ASP A 102 15.35 3.71 13.10
C ASP A 102 15.72 3.62 14.59
N ASN A 103 15.46 4.70 15.34
CA ASN A 103 15.66 4.76 16.79
C ASN A 103 14.86 3.72 17.59
N ARG A 104 13.76 3.22 17.03
CA ARG A 104 12.89 2.20 17.62
C ARG A 104 13.29 0.79 17.17
N HIS A 105 14.43 0.65 16.49
CA HIS A 105 14.91 -0.60 15.90
C HIS A 105 13.98 -1.17 14.83
N GLN A 106 13.05 -0.38 14.29
CA GLN A 106 12.22 -0.78 13.17
C GLN A 106 13.06 -0.84 11.91
N LEU A 107 12.88 -1.91 11.14
CA LEU A 107 13.60 -2.12 9.90
C LEU A 107 12.97 -1.30 8.77
N LEU A 108 13.81 -0.56 8.05
CA LEU A 108 13.50 0.06 6.78
C LEU A 108 14.38 -0.56 5.70
N ILE A 109 13.80 -1.06 4.61
CA ILE A 109 14.58 -1.49 3.44
C ILE A 109 14.55 -0.37 2.42
N CYS A 110 15.71 0.20 2.12
CA CYS A 110 15.88 1.18 1.08
C CYS A 110 16.26 0.50 -0.24
N GLU A 111 15.52 0.78 -1.30
CA GLU A 111 15.71 0.13 -2.60
C GLU A 111 17.07 0.46 -3.19
N LEU A 112 17.49 1.73 -3.15
CA LEU A 112 18.78 2.17 -3.66
C LEU A 112 19.46 3.18 -2.73
N VAL A 113 20.74 2.95 -2.51
CA VAL A 113 21.62 3.85 -1.76
C VAL A 113 22.80 4.21 -2.65
N TYR A 114 23.03 5.51 -2.85
CA TYR A 114 24.09 6.02 -3.74
C TYR A 114 24.69 7.31 -3.19
N ASN A 115 25.65 7.88 -3.92
CA ASN A 115 26.37 9.09 -3.52
C ASN A 115 27.07 8.93 -2.15
N GLU A 116 27.85 7.85 -2.02
CA GLU A 116 28.56 7.49 -0.77
C GLU A 116 27.60 7.30 0.41
N GLY A 117 26.40 6.84 0.12
CA GLY A 117 25.34 6.62 1.09
C GLY A 117 24.48 7.84 1.41
N ARG A 118 24.88 9.04 0.98
CA ARG A 118 24.17 10.29 1.29
C ARG A 118 22.85 10.46 0.55
N THR A 119 22.47 9.53 -0.32
CA THR A 119 21.18 9.60 -0.99
C THR A 119 20.48 8.25 -0.96
N TRP A 120 19.28 8.24 -0.41
CA TRP A 120 18.42 7.07 -0.25
C TRP A 120 17.23 7.22 -1.17
N MET A 121 16.96 6.20 -1.99
CA MET A 121 15.85 6.23 -2.94
C MET A 121 14.83 5.14 -2.63
N LYS A 122 13.57 5.56 -2.50
CA LYS A 122 12.38 4.71 -2.56
C LYS A 122 11.87 4.68 -3.99
N VAL A 123 11.69 3.48 -4.54
CA VAL A 123 10.96 3.28 -5.81
C VAL A 123 9.48 3.04 -5.50
N ILE A 124 8.59 3.73 -6.22
CA ILE A 124 7.14 3.66 -6.05
C ILE A 124 6.53 3.38 -7.42
N ALA A 125 6.02 2.16 -7.58
CA ALA A 125 5.44 1.70 -8.84
C ALA A 125 3.94 1.97 -8.96
N ARG A 126 3.28 2.39 -7.87
CA ARG A 126 1.82 2.56 -7.82
C ARG A 126 1.33 3.71 -8.70
N ASN A 127 0.12 3.59 -9.23
CA ASN A 127 -0.49 4.62 -10.08
C ASN A 127 -0.69 5.95 -9.33
N ALA A 128 -0.42 7.07 -10.00
CA ALA A 128 -0.51 8.41 -9.43
C ALA A 128 -1.88 8.74 -8.83
N GLN A 129 -2.96 8.31 -9.48
CA GLN A 129 -4.34 8.59 -9.08
C GLN A 129 -4.74 7.72 -7.89
N ALA A 130 -4.39 6.43 -7.89
CA ALA A 130 -4.59 5.53 -6.75
C ALA A 130 -3.86 6.05 -5.50
N LEU A 131 -2.61 6.49 -5.65
CA LEU A 131 -1.86 7.15 -4.58
C LEU A 131 -2.56 8.42 -4.06
N HIS A 132 -3.18 9.20 -4.93
CA HIS A 132 -3.91 10.40 -4.55
C HIS A 132 -5.17 10.07 -3.75
N LEU A 133 -5.96 9.07 -4.17
CA LEU A 133 -7.16 8.62 -3.47
C LEU A 133 -6.84 8.13 -2.06
N ILE A 134 -5.81 7.30 -1.91
CA ILE A 134 -5.38 6.79 -0.61
C ILE A 134 -4.87 7.93 0.27
N TRP A 135 -4.12 8.87 -0.31
CA TRP A 135 -3.69 10.06 0.43
C TRP A 135 -4.88 10.90 0.92
N LYS A 136 -5.97 10.97 0.16
CA LYS A 136 -7.22 11.66 0.53
C LYS A 136 -8.12 10.86 1.48
N GLY A 137 -7.73 9.64 1.88
CA GLY A 137 -8.47 8.82 2.83
C GLY A 137 -9.44 7.83 2.19
N ASN A 138 -9.52 7.75 0.86
CA ASN A 138 -10.29 6.73 0.13
C ASN A 138 -9.41 5.51 -0.19
N GLY A 139 -8.66 5.02 0.80
CA GLY A 139 -7.87 3.80 0.68
C GLY A 139 -8.61 2.60 1.26
N HIS A 140 -8.40 1.42 0.67
CA HIS A 140 -8.94 0.18 1.22
C HIS A 140 -8.12 -0.32 2.42
N TYR A 141 -8.73 -1.15 3.25
CA TYR A 141 -8.04 -1.82 4.37
C TYR A 141 -6.75 -2.53 3.89
N GLY A 142 -5.64 -2.28 4.59
CA GLY A 142 -4.31 -2.79 4.23
C GLY A 142 -3.47 -1.88 3.34
N GLN A 143 -4.06 -0.86 2.68
CA GLN A 143 -3.31 0.06 1.83
C GLN A 143 -2.59 1.14 2.65
N ARG A 144 -1.25 1.09 2.68
CA ARG A 144 -0.44 2.06 3.43
C ARG A 144 -0.34 3.41 2.70
N SER A 145 -0.62 4.49 3.42
CA SER A 145 -0.44 5.85 2.90
C SER A 145 1.03 6.17 2.66
N ILE A 146 1.33 6.81 1.53
CA ILE A 146 2.67 7.27 1.17
C ILE A 146 3.27 8.24 2.19
N LEU A 147 2.43 8.96 2.94
CA LEU A 147 2.89 9.86 4.00
C LEU A 147 3.52 9.10 5.18
N ILE A 148 3.09 7.87 5.44
CA ILE A 148 3.68 7.03 6.47
C ILE A 148 5.08 6.62 6.01
N SER A 149 5.23 6.17 4.76
CA SER A 149 6.53 5.84 4.18
C SER A 149 7.47 7.05 4.17
N MET A 150 6.97 8.24 3.81
CA MET A 150 7.73 9.49 3.89
C MET A 150 8.28 9.73 5.30
N ARG A 151 7.42 9.70 6.33
CA ARG A 151 7.84 9.92 7.72
C ARG A 151 8.87 8.90 8.17
N GLN A 152 8.65 7.62 7.85
CA GLN A 152 9.56 6.54 8.21
C GLN A 152 10.95 6.74 7.57
N TYR A 153 11.00 7.10 6.29
CA TYR A 153 12.27 7.38 5.60
C TYR A 153 13.02 8.56 6.21
N LEU A 154 12.33 9.69 6.44
CA LEU A 154 12.95 10.89 7.00
C LEU A 154 13.47 10.66 8.42
N GLU A 155 12.68 9.99 9.27
CA GLU A 155 13.10 9.66 10.63
C GLU A 155 14.27 8.67 10.63
N THR A 156 14.21 7.63 9.79
CA THR A 156 15.30 6.64 9.70
C THR A 156 16.59 7.29 9.17
N ALA A 157 16.50 8.13 8.13
CA ALA A 157 17.65 8.85 7.60
C ALA A 157 18.31 9.74 8.67
N ARG A 158 17.50 10.45 9.47
CA ARG A 158 18.00 11.30 10.57
C ARG A 158 18.78 10.52 11.63
N HIS A 159 18.45 9.25 11.85
CA HIS A 159 19.16 8.38 12.80
C HIS A 159 20.36 7.64 12.21
N ASN A 160 20.55 7.71 10.90
CA ASN A 160 21.63 7.04 10.18
C ASN A 160 22.46 8.07 9.41
N GLU A 161 22.99 9.06 10.13
CA GLU A 161 23.83 10.10 9.56
C GLU A 161 25.12 9.52 8.97
N ILE A 162 25.54 10.10 7.85
CA ILE A 162 26.78 9.75 7.16
C ILE A 162 27.69 10.97 7.20
N HIS A 163 28.80 10.86 7.91
CA HIS A 163 29.71 11.98 8.16
C HIS A 163 28.99 13.23 8.75
N TYR A 164 28.10 12.99 9.72
CA TYR A 164 27.30 14.04 10.38
C TYR A 164 26.33 14.77 9.44
N GLN A 165 25.95 14.13 8.33
CA GLN A 165 24.94 14.63 7.40
C GLN A 165 23.83 13.59 7.27
N THR A 166 22.60 14.04 7.44
CA THR A 166 21.40 13.25 7.15
C THR A 166 21.34 12.96 5.66
N PRO A 167 21.16 11.69 5.24
CA PRO A 167 20.98 11.36 3.82
C PRO A 167 19.75 12.05 3.21
N ASP A 168 19.89 12.52 1.98
CA ASP A 168 18.79 13.01 1.16
C ASP A 168 17.85 11.85 0.80
N VAL A 169 16.54 12.05 0.97
CA VAL A 169 15.53 11.04 0.62
C VAL A 169 14.89 11.39 -0.72
N VAL A 170 14.96 10.45 -1.66
CA VAL A 170 14.40 10.56 -3.01
C VAL A 170 13.26 9.57 -3.18
N PHE A 171 12.09 10.04 -3.58
CA PHE A 171 10.98 9.17 -3.98
C PHE A 171 10.86 9.19 -5.50
N TYR A 172 11.09 8.04 -6.13
CA TYR A 172 10.97 7.85 -7.57
C TYR A 172 9.63 7.20 -7.92
N PHE A 173 8.77 7.94 -8.62
CA PHE A 173 7.44 7.51 -9.03
C PHE A 173 7.45 7.00 -10.47
N VAL A 174 7.37 5.68 -10.66
CA VAL A 174 7.42 5.03 -11.97
C VAL A 174 6.21 5.39 -12.82
N GLN A 175 5.02 5.37 -12.21
CA GLN A 175 3.75 5.71 -12.86
C GLN A 175 3.29 7.15 -12.55
N GLY A 176 4.25 8.00 -12.19
CA GLY A 176 4.02 9.39 -11.87
C GLY A 176 3.36 9.66 -10.51
N VAL A 177 3.17 10.94 -10.22
CA VAL A 177 2.58 11.43 -8.97
C VAL A 177 1.76 12.67 -9.25
N THR A 178 0.61 12.81 -8.59
CA THR A 178 -0.24 13.99 -8.75
C THR A 178 0.45 15.24 -8.20
N GLU A 179 0.27 16.39 -8.86
CA GLU A 179 0.91 17.64 -8.46
C GLU A 179 0.69 18.01 -6.99
N PRO A 180 -0.53 17.93 -6.41
CA PRO A 180 -0.74 18.27 -5.01
C PRO A 180 0.06 17.37 -4.06
N LEU A 181 0.12 16.07 -4.36
CA LEU A 181 0.87 15.09 -3.56
C LEU A 181 2.38 15.31 -3.72
N ALA A 182 2.86 15.56 -4.93
CA ALA A 182 4.27 15.88 -5.19
C ALA A 182 4.71 17.14 -4.43
N ASN A 183 3.89 18.19 -4.43
CA ASN A 183 4.16 19.43 -3.71
C ASN A 183 4.17 19.22 -2.20
N LEU A 184 3.27 18.39 -1.67
CA LEU A 184 3.26 18.00 -0.26
C LEU A 184 4.56 17.27 0.12
N LEU A 185 4.98 16.28 -0.66
CA LEU A 185 6.21 15.52 -0.40
C LEU A 185 7.45 16.44 -0.43
N LYS A 186 7.56 17.30 -1.45
CA LYS A 186 8.64 18.29 -1.58
C LYS A 186 8.70 19.24 -0.38
N LYS A 187 7.54 19.75 0.08
CA LYS A 187 7.44 20.63 1.25
C LYS A 187 7.94 19.96 2.54
N ASN A 188 7.85 18.63 2.62
CA ASN A 188 8.33 17.86 3.77
C ASN A 188 9.79 17.37 3.62
N GLY A 189 10.52 17.81 2.59
CA GLY A 189 11.94 17.50 2.41
C GLY A 189 12.23 16.26 1.57
N ILE A 190 11.23 15.70 0.87
CA ILE A 190 11.44 14.61 -0.09
C ILE A 190 11.81 15.19 -1.47
N ILE A 191 12.87 14.65 -2.07
CA ILE A 191 13.19 14.90 -3.47
C ILE A 191 12.31 14.00 -4.33
N VAL A 192 11.36 14.58 -5.06
CA VAL A 192 10.44 13.83 -5.93
C VAL A 192 11.04 13.69 -7.34
N LYS A 193 11.14 12.46 -7.84
CA LYS A 193 11.49 12.12 -9.22
C LYS A 193 10.35 11.35 -9.90
N GLY A 194 10.25 11.47 -11.21
CA GLY A 194 9.18 10.88 -12.02
C GLY A 194 8.21 11.94 -12.57
N SER A 195 7.26 11.50 -13.39
CA SER A 195 6.30 12.39 -14.05
C SER A 195 5.32 12.99 -13.04
N ILE A 196 5.18 14.32 -13.04
CA ILE A 196 4.13 15.01 -12.29
C ILE A 196 2.92 15.13 -13.20
N VAL A 197 1.77 14.64 -12.73
CA VAL A 197 0.52 14.61 -13.49
C VAL A 197 -0.55 15.43 -12.77
N GLU A 198 -1.53 15.93 -13.53
CA GLU A 198 -2.72 16.55 -12.95
C GLU A 198 -3.62 15.49 -12.31
N VAL A 199 -4.48 15.92 -11.38
CA VAL A 199 -5.51 15.03 -10.81
C VAL A 199 -6.55 14.79 -11.91
N ASN A 200 -6.90 13.53 -12.17
CA ASN A 200 -7.87 13.22 -13.21
C ASN A 200 -9.24 13.82 -12.83
N GLU A 201 -9.94 14.45 -13.77
CA GLU A 201 -11.31 14.97 -13.55
C GLU A 201 -12.25 13.93 -12.94
N GLN A 202 -12.08 12.64 -13.26
CA GLN A 202 -12.89 11.57 -12.65
C GLN A 202 -12.55 11.37 -11.16
N VAL A 203 -11.28 11.51 -10.78
CA VAL A 203 -10.84 11.45 -9.38
C VAL A 203 -11.26 12.71 -8.66
N GLU A 204 -11.14 13.88 -9.29
CA GLU A 204 -11.69 15.12 -8.76
C GLU A 204 -13.20 15.02 -8.57
N LYS A 205 -13.94 14.47 -9.53
CA LYS A 205 -15.39 14.20 -9.39
C LYS A 205 -15.66 13.19 -8.29
N ARG A 206 -14.92 12.07 -8.19
CA ARG A 206 -15.03 11.13 -7.07
C ARG A 206 -14.76 11.79 -5.71
N LEU A 207 -13.92 12.84 -5.67
CA LEU A 207 -13.64 13.63 -4.47
C LEU A 207 -14.64 14.79 -4.24
N GLN A 208 -15.25 15.33 -5.30
CA GLN A 208 -16.20 16.45 -5.30
C GLN A 208 -17.65 16.01 -5.13
N ILE A 209 -18.03 14.80 -5.59
CA ILE A 209 -19.32 14.16 -5.28
C ILE A 209 -19.47 13.96 -3.76
N VAL A 210 -18.36 13.94 -3.03
CA VAL A 210 -18.35 13.88 -1.56
C VAL A 210 -18.59 15.25 -0.90
N ASP A 211 -18.43 16.35 -1.63
CA ASP A 211 -18.60 17.73 -1.13
C ASP A 211 -19.93 18.39 -1.57
N ASP A 212 -20.59 17.89 -2.62
CA ASP A 212 -21.84 18.46 -3.16
C ASP A 212 -22.80 17.31 -3.62
N PHE A 213 -24.01 17.21 -3.04
CA PHE A 213 -25.11 16.26 -3.37
C PHE A 213 -24.92 14.78 -2.91
N SER A 214 -25.68 14.18 -1.98
CA SER A 214 -27.15 14.07 -1.88
C SER A 214 -27.88 13.75 -3.20
N SER A 215 -27.47 12.72 -3.94
CA SER A 215 -28.43 11.88 -4.68
C SER A 215 -27.76 10.61 -5.22
N SER A 216 -28.42 9.49 -4.96
CA SER A 216 -28.41 8.23 -5.73
C SER A 216 -27.80 8.36 -7.12
N ASP A 217 -26.73 7.62 -7.39
CA ASP A 217 -26.85 6.43 -8.23
C ASP A 217 -25.64 5.50 -8.03
N THR A 218 -25.98 4.22 -7.92
CA THR A 218 -25.12 3.05 -7.88
C THR A 218 -24.36 2.88 -9.19
N ASP A 219 -23.03 2.78 -9.12
CA ASP A 219 -22.21 1.99 -10.05
C ASP A 219 -20.98 1.45 -9.30
N GLU A 220 -21.07 0.17 -8.91
CA GLU A 220 -19.96 -0.62 -8.37
C GLU A 220 -18.97 -0.98 -9.49
N GLU A 221 -18.05 -0.08 -9.81
CA GLU A 221 -16.78 -0.49 -10.40
C GLU A 221 -15.81 -0.86 -9.27
N SER A 222 -15.83 -2.16 -8.93
CA SER A 222 -14.88 -2.79 -8.03
C SER A 222 -13.48 -2.80 -8.65
N GLU A 223 -12.74 -1.70 -8.46
CA GLU A 223 -11.28 -1.69 -8.64
C GLU A 223 -10.63 -2.48 -7.48
N SER A 224 -10.65 -3.80 -7.58
CA SER A 224 -9.90 -4.70 -6.72
C SER A 224 -8.41 -4.64 -7.06
N GLU A 225 -7.76 -3.52 -6.75
CA GLU A 225 -6.31 -3.44 -6.62
C GLU A 225 -5.89 -4.08 -5.28
N ILE A 226 -6.01 -5.41 -5.21
CA ILE A 226 -5.26 -6.19 -4.22
C ILE A 226 -3.84 -6.30 -4.76
N GLU A 227 -3.03 -5.28 -4.46
CA GLU A 227 -1.58 -5.41 -4.49
C GLU A 227 -1.14 -5.98 -3.15
N ASP A 228 -0.87 -7.29 -3.12
CA ASP A 228 0.05 -7.89 -2.17
C ASP A 228 1.43 -7.27 -2.40
N ASP A 229 1.66 -6.10 -1.80
CA ASP A 229 2.99 -5.73 -1.35
C ASP A 229 3.45 -6.90 -0.46
N ASN A 230 4.18 -7.84 -1.05
CA ASN A 230 4.94 -8.85 -0.32
C ASN A 230 6.11 -8.14 0.42
N ASP A 231 5.75 -7.24 1.32
CA ASP A 231 6.41 -6.96 2.59
C ASP A 231 5.98 -8.06 3.59
N ASP A 232 6.20 -9.32 3.20
CA ASP A 232 6.07 -10.48 4.09
C ASP A 232 7.33 -10.53 4.98
N ASP A 233 7.40 -9.56 5.87
CA ASP A 233 7.64 -9.67 7.31
C ASP A 233 7.69 -8.23 7.86
N TYR A 234 7.33 -8.03 9.13
CA TYR A 234 7.30 -6.76 9.89
C TYR A 234 5.94 -6.06 10.06
N ILE A 235 4.90 -6.84 10.38
CA ILE A 235 3.99 -6.39 11.45
C ILE A 235 4.69 -6.64 12.79
N ASN A 236 5.15 -5.58 13.46
CA ASN A 236 4.58 -5.21 14.75
C ASN A 236 5.05 -3.83 15.24
N ASN A 237 4.11 -3.09 15.83
CA ASN A 237 4.27 -1.91 16.69
C ASN A 237 4.48 -0.53 16.03
N ASN A 238 3.58 -0.12 15.14
CA ASN A 238 3.52 1.27 14.64
C ASN A 238 2.36 2.13 15.18
N ALA A 239 1.98 1.92 16.44
CA ALA A 239 0.99 2.74 17.12
C ALA A 239 1.51 4.12 17.62
N GLU A 240 2.81 4.42 17.52
CA GLU A 240 3.40 5.57 18.25
C GLU A 240 4.08 6.64 17.37
N LEU A 241 3.75 6.79 16.09
CA LEU A 241 4.29 7.86 15.23
C LEU A 241 3.26 8.97 14.95
N ILE A 242 2.60 9.43 16.00
CA ILE A 242 1.86 10.70 16.02
C ILE A 242 2.65 11.66 16.90
N SER A 243 2.88 12.86 16.37
CA SER A 243 3.30 14.08 17.05
C SER A 243 3.05 14.08 18.56
N SER A 244 3.99 14.62 19.36
CA SER A 244 3.85 14.81 20.83
C SER A 244 2.71 15.75 21.25
N HIS A 245 1.83 16.12 20.33
CA HIS A 245 0.51 16.67 20.60
C HIS A 245 -0.53 15.63 20.23
N GLU A 246 -1.22 15.10 21.23
CA GLU A 246 -2.43 14.31 20.99
C GLU A 246 -3.39 15.12 20.12
N PRO A 247 -3.87 14.57 19.00
CA PRO A 247 -4.72 15.31 18.08
C PRO A 247 -6.03 15.67 18.77
N SER A 248 -6.45 16.94 18.68
CA SER A 248 -7.73 17.40 19.22
C SER A 248 -8.92 17.04 18.31
N LYS A 249 -8.64 16.61 17.07
CA LYS A 249 -9.63 16.19 16.07
C LYS A 249 -9.24 14.81 15.53
N ILE A 250 -10.18 13.85 15.51
CA ILE A 250 -9.96 12.49 14.99
C ILE A 250 -10.95 12.21 13.88
N ASN A 251 -10.48 11.69 12.75
CA ASN A 251 -11.33 11.09 11.71
C ASN A 251 -11.46 9.58 11.97
N LEU A 252 -12.69 9.08 12.09
CA LEU A 252 -13.00 7.67 12.33
C LEU A 252 -13.12 6.96 10.98
N ASP A 253 -12.40 5.84 10.83
CA ASP A 253 -12.53 4.96 9.66
C ASP A 253 -13.61 3.88 9.88
N VAL A 254 -13.99 3.19 8.81
CA VAL A 254 -15.04 2.16 8.81
C VAL A 254 -14.77 1.09 9.87
N SER A 255 -13.53 0.61 9.96
CA SER A 255 -13.10 -0.39 10.94
C SER A 255 -13.30 0.07 12.38
N THR A 256 -12.96 1.32 12.69
CA THR A 256 -13.14 1.88 14.03
C THR A 256 -14.62 1.90 14.39
N LEU A 257 -15.49 2.31 13.47
CA LEU A 257 -16.94 2.33 13.68
C LEU A 257 -17.51 0.92 13.87
N ILE A 258 -17.06 -0.05 13.07
CA ILE A 258 -17.44 -1.46 13.26
C ILE A 258 -17.01 -1.95 14.64
N CYS A 259 -15.80 -1.63 15.09
CA CYS A 259 -15.37 -1.96 16.45
C CYS A 259 -16.24 -1.29 17.53
N LEU A 260 -16.70 -0.05 17.30
CA LEU A 260 -17.56 0.67 18.23
C LEU A 260 -18.97 0.12 18.32
N VAL A 261 -19.45 -0.61 17.30
CA VAL A 261 -20.80 -1.19 17.34
C VAL A 261 -20.82 -2.70 17.40
N SER A 262 -19.72 -3.40 17.17
CA SER A 262 -19.71 -4.86 17.05
C SER A 262 -20.12 -5.54 18.35
N GLU A 263 -20.88 -6.64 18.25
CA GLU A 263 -21.22 -7.44 19.43
C GLU A 263 -19.96 -8.03 20.07
N LEU A 264 -18.90 -8.32 19.30
CA LEU A 264 -17.65 -8.87 19.81
C LEU A 264 -17.04 -7.97 20.89
N THR A 265 -16.96 -6.66 20.65
CA THR A 265 -16.45 -5.64 21.59
C THR A 265 -17.44 -5.35 22.73
N HIS A 266 -18.72 -5.69 22.55
CA HIS A 266 -19.82 -5.49 23.50
C HIS A 266 -20.24 -6.76 24.25
N GLY A 267 -19.31 -7.71 24.44
CA GLY A 267 -19.51 -8.90 25.27
C GLY A 267 -19.72 -10.20 24.51
N GLY A 268 -19.85 -10.16 23.18
CA GLY A 268 -19.90 -11.32 22.31
C GLY A 268 -18.61 -12.13 22.26
N HIS A 269 -17.46 -11.52 22.58
CA HIS A 269 -16.18 -12.23 22.64
C HIS A 269 -16.13 -13.40 23.65
N VAL A 270 -17.10 -13.56 24.55
CA VAL A 270 -17.15 -14.69 25.49
C VAL A 270 -17.51 -16.02 24.81
N TYR A 271 -18.14 -15.96 23.64
CA TYR A 271 -18.54 -17.15 22.89
C TYR A 271 -17.38 -17.73 22.07
N ARG A 272 -17.48 -19.03 21.77
CA ARG A 272 -16.63 -19.68 20.79
C ARG A 272 -17.37 -19.83 19.47
N TYR A 273 -16.73 -19.38 18.41
CA TYR A 273 -17.27 -19.35 17.07
C TYR A 273 -16.64 -20.47 16.22
N PRO A 274 -17.45 -21.25 15.49
CA PRO A 274 -16.92 -22.26 14.56
C PRO A 274 -16.15 -21.65 13.38
N SER A 275 -16.48 -20.40 13.01
CA SER A 275 -15.83 -19.66 11.94
C SER A 275 -14.57 -18.96 12.44
N LYS A 276 -13.43 -19.21 11.79
CA LYS A 276 -12.16 -18.53 12.09
C LYS A 276 -12.26 -17.00 11.97
N TRP A 277 -13.12 -16.51 11.08
CA TRP A 277 -13.33 -15.07 10.86
C TRP A 277 -13.91 -14.35 12.08
N LEU A 278 -14.68 -15.05 12.92
CA LEU A 278 -15.22 -14.49 14.16
C LEU A 278 -14.39 -14.91 15.38
N GLU A 279 -13.81 -16.11 15.36
CA GLU A 279 -13.03 -16.61 16.50
C GLU A 279 -11.73 -15.83 16.70
N VAL A 280 -11.02 -15.47 15.63
CA VAL A 280 -9.76 -14.71 15.74
C VAL A 280 -10.01 -13.32 16.38
N PRO A 281 -10.96 -12.50 15.91
CA PRO A 281 -11.34 -11.26 16.61
C PRO A 281 -11.83 -11.48 18.05
N ALA A 282 -12.58 -12.55 18.33
CA ALA A 282 -13.02 -12.87 19.69
C ALA A 282 -11.85 -13.24 20.63
N GLU A 283 -10.83 -13.94 20.13
CA GLU A 283 -9.60 -14.23 20.88
C GLU A 283 -8.82 -12.95 21.20
N LEU A 284 -8.70 -12.04 20.24
CA LEU A 284 -8.05 -10.75 20.44
C LEU A 284 -8.78 -9.91 21.50
N GLU A 285 -10.10 -9.81 21.40
CA GLU A 285 -10.91 -9.05 22.37
C GLU A 285 -10.89 -9.67 23.78
N ARG A 286 -10.78 -11.01 23.90
CA ARG A 286 -10.57 -11.71 25.18
C ARG A 286 -9.19 -11.42 25.79
N ALA A 287 -8.16 -11.33 24.96
CA ALA A 287 -6.81 -11.02 25.42
C ALA A 287 -6.72 -9.55 25.85
N GLU A 288 -7.31 -8.65 25.07
CA GLU A 288 -7.26 -7.22 25.33
C GLU A 288 -8.47 -6.49 24.74
N ARG A 289 -9.28 -5.88 25.62
CA ARG A 289 -10.52 -5.22 25.21
C ARG A 289 -10.26 -3.92 24.46
N LEU A 290 -10.78 -3.82 23.23
CA LEU A 290 -10.53 -2.69 22.36
C LEU A 290 -11.43 -1.48 22.66
N ALA A 291 -12.73 -1.70 22.91
CA ALA A 291 -13.69 -0.61 23.11
C ALA A 291 -13.28 0.39 24.21
N PRO A 292 -12.87 -0.03 25.43
CA PRO A 292 -12.44 0.91 26.47
C PRO A 292 -11.20 1.73 26.09
N LYS A 293 -10.33 1.18 25.24
CA LYS A 293 -9.14 1.90 24.75
C LYS A 293 -9.54 2.96 23.73
N LEU A 294 -10.45 2.62 22.82
CA LEU A 294 -10.97 3.55 21.82
C LEU A 294 -11.73 4.70 22.51
N GLU A 295 -12.62 4.38 23.46
CA GLU A 295 -13.36 5.38 24.25
C GLU A 295 -12.41 6.34 24.96
N LYS A 296 -11.41 5.81 25.67
CA LYS A 296 -10.39 6.61 26.34
C LYS A 296 -9.58 7.46 25.36
N TYR A 297 -9.26 6.93 24.18
CA TYR A 297 -8.53 7.67 23.17
C TYR A 297 -9.37 8.80 22.56
N MET A 298 -10.69 8.61 22.42
CA MET A 298 -11.62 9.59 21.86
C MET A 298 -12.09 10.64 22.87
N GLU A 299 -11.93 10.38 24.17
CA GLU A 299 -12.37 11.27 25.24
C GLU A 299 -11.77 12.69 25.09
N GLY A 300 -12.65 13.70 25.10
CA GLY A 300 -12.27 15.11 25.00
C GLY A 300 -11.81 15.57 23.60
N LYS A 301 -11.94 14.72 22.56
CA LYS A 301 -11.58 15.04 21.19
C LYS A 301 -12.82 15.28 20.32
N GLU A 302 -12.65 16.10 19.30
CA GLU A 302 -13.67 16.34 18.28
C GLU A 302 -13.62 15.20 17.26
N LEU A 303 -14.71 14.44 17.16
CA LEU A 303 -14.79 13.27 16.28
C LEU A 303 -15.44 13.67 14.96
N PHE A 304 -14.82 13.22 13.87
CA PHE A 304 -15.33 13.37 12.52
C PHE A 304 -15.32 12.01 11.85
N ILE A 305 -16.11 11.89 10.80
CA ILE A 305 -16.16 10.74 9.94
C ILE A 305 -16.35 11.28 8.53
N CYS A 306 -15.65 10.73 7.54
CA CYS A 306 -15.94 11.08 6.15
C CYS A 306 -17.26 10.42 5.73
N GLN A 307 -18.04 11.13 4.91
CA GLN A 307 -19.35 10.66 4.46
C GLN A 307 -19.25 9.26 3.82
N THR A 308 -18.18 8.98 3.07
CA THR A 308 -17.91 7.66 2.49
C THR A 308 -17.76 6.56 3.55
N ALA A 309 -16.98 6.80 4.61
CA ALA A 309 -16.85 5.84 5.70
C ALA A 309 -18.16 5.66 6.46
N TYR A 310 -18.96 6.72 6.59
CA TYR A 310 -20.30 6.64 7.20
C TYR A 310 -21.25 5.77 6.37
N GLU A 311 -21.26 5.95 5.05
CA GLU A 311 -22.11 5.18 4.14
C GLU A 311 -21.69 3.72 4.05
N GLU A 312 -20.38 3.44 3.93
CA GLU A 312 -19.85 2.09 3.90
C GLU A 312 -20.12 1.37 5.23
N PHE A 313 -19.89 2.04 6.36
CA PHE A 313 -20.24 1.53 7.68
C PHE A 313 -21.72 1.18 7.78
N ASN A 314 -22.62 2.08 7.36
CA ASN A 314 -24.06 1.82 7.38
C ASN A 314 -24.46 0.68 6.44
N SER A 315 -23.85 0.59 5.25
CA SER A 315 -24.07 -0.51 4.33
C SER A 315 -23.73 -1.85 4.99
N ILE A 316 -22.54 -1.95 5.59
CA ILE A 316 -22.09 -3.15 6.32
C ILE A 316 -23.05 -3.48 7.46
N VAL A 317 -23.34 -2.54 8.35
CA VAL A 317 -24.22 -2.78 9.51
C VAL A 317 -25.64 -3.17 9.06
N ASN A 318 -26.14 -2.63 7.96
CA ASN A 318 -27.45 -3.00 7.43
C ASN A 318 -27.51 -4.41 6.86
N VAL A 319 -26.45 -4.83 6.17
CA VAL A 319 -26.36 -6.14 5.50
C VAL A 319 -26.02 -7.26 6.50
N VAL A 320 -24.99 -7.06 7.34
CA VAL A 320 -24.45 -8.12 8.19
C VAL A 320 -24.68 -7.89 9.69
N GLY A 321 -25.05 -6.68 10.11
CA GLY A 321 -25.19 -6.34 11.52
C GLY A 321 -26.41 -6.98 12.20
N GLY A 322 -26.19 -7.49 13.40
CA GLY A 322 -27.26 -7.97 14.28
C GLY A 322 -28.10 -6.84 14.89
N PRO A 323 -29.22 -7.15 15.57
CA PRO A 323 -30.12 -6.14 16.14
C PRO A 323 -29.43 -5.17 17.11
N ASN A 324 -28.49 -5.66 17.92
CA ASN A 324 -27.74 -4.83 18.87
C ASN A 324 -26.71 -3.93 18.18
N GLU A 325 -26.07 -4.42 17.12
CA GLU A 325 -25.08 -3.66 16.35
C GLU A 325 -25.77 -2.53 15.58
N LYS A 326 -26.94 -2.81 14.99
CA LYS A 326 -27.80 -1.80 14.36
C LYS A 326 -28.24 -0.72 15.33
N LYS A 327 -28.67 -1.11 16.53
CA LYS A 327 -29.08 -0.16 17.56
C LYS A 327 -27.91 0.76 17.97
N ARG A 328 -26.71 0.21 18.18
CA ARG A 328 -25.52 1.02 18.52
C ARG A 328 -25.07 1.93 17.39
N ALA A 329 -25.32 1.56 16.13
CA ALA A 329 -25.01 2.42 14.98
C ALA A 329 -25.92 3.67 14.88
N GLU A 330 -27.07 3.66 15.56
CA GLU A 330 -27.99 4.81 15.62
C GLU A 330 -27.67 5.80 16.76
N GLU A 331 -26.76 5.43 17.69
CA GLU A 331 -26.37 6.21 18.89
C GLU A 331 -25.21 7.18 18.61
#